data_AF-A0A0K2TBC6-F1
#
_entry.id   AF-A0A0K2TBC6-F1
#
_cell.length_a   1.000
_cell.length_b   1.000
_cell.length_c   1.000
_cell.angle_alpha   90.00
_cell.angle_beta   90.00
_cell.angle_gamma   90.00
#
_symmetry.space_group_name_H-M   'P 1'
#
loop_
_entity.id
_entity.type
_entity.pdbx_description
1 polymer ?
#
loop_
_entity_poly.entity_id
_entity_poly.type
_entity_poly.pdbx_seq_one_letter_code
_entity_poly.pdbx_strand_id
1 'polypeptide(L)'
;QDFREVLSLSSKMIVKQLNVLNSLKGLTKENDWNRDGKLDNIDLQITFPLLPKEEILNFEAFLFFDVKLHKLPSVQFEGLIHLTSNLIDSKTKGIFYVGDFNLIQKEPLRHRGRDSRYNKPYLVDPISFSPDNYDFHRILRTYQTRNLTMRFENIYSSPIHKGKIDTFQIDVLVHFPEQVILYRPGFWQVLKWGWVQYLSVLLIFLMLFRTIKTFVFSKQILH
;
A
#
# COMPACT_ATOMS: atom_id res chain seq x y z
N GLN A 1 -12.97 -18.80 20.28
CA GLN A 1 -11.90 -19.70 19.80
C GLN A 1 -11.16 -18.98 18.70
N ASP A 2 -10.19 -18.18 19.11
CA ASP A 2 -9.27 -17.46 18.22
C ASP A 2 -8.28 -18.46 17.64
N PHE A 3 -8.46 -18.81 16.36
CA PHE A 3 -7.45 -19.52 15.60
C PHE A 3 -6.42 -18.53 15.10
N ARG A 4 -5.51 -18.16 16.00
CA ARG A 4 -4.20 -17.61 15.66
C ARG A 4 -3.21 -18.77 15.61
N GLU A 5 -2.99 -19.34 14.44
CA GLU A 5 -1.75 -20.08 14.18
C GLU A 5 -1.43 -20.15 12.68
N VAL A 6 -0.44 -19.33 12.30
CA VAL A 6 0.72 -19.69 11.49
C VAL A 6 0.47 -20.65 10.32
N LEU A 7 0.11 -20.09 9.17
CA LEU A 7 0.50 -20.66 7.88
C LEU A 7 1.18 -19.58 7.04
N SER A 8 2.50 -19.52 7.26
CA SER A 8 3.52 -18.98 6.37
C SER A 8 3.23 -19.32 4.91
N LEU A 9 2.89 -18.28 4.14
CA LEU A 9 3.08 -18.25 2.68
C LEU A 9 3.49 -16.83 2.32
N SER A 10 4.75 -16.48 2.64
CA SER A 10 5.36 -15.23 2.21
C SER A 10 5.37 -15.20 0.69
N SER A 11 4.56 -14.29 0.16
CA SER A 11 4.70 -13.81 -1.19
C SER A 11 4.81 -12.30 -1.15
N LYS A 12 5.98 -11.83 -0.72
CA LYS A 12 6.49 -10.47 -0.94
C LYS A 12 6.25 -9.96 -2.39
N MET A 13 6.30 -8.66 -2.59
CA MET A 13 5.63 -7.97 -3.71
C MET A 13 6.52 -6.93 -4.38
N ILE A 14 6.51 -6.91 -5.73
CA ILE A 14 7.39 -6.08 -6.57
C ILE A 14 6.66 -4.81 -6.98
N VAL A 15 7.25 -3.64 -6.72
CA VAL A 15 6.86 -2.37 -7.35
C VAL A 15 7.79 -2.12 -8.54
N LYS A 16 7.22 -1.79 -9.72
CA LYS A 16 7.98 -1.52 -10.95
C LYS A 16 7.48 -0.26 -11.65
N GLN A 17 8.44 0.63 -11.89
CA GLN A 17 8.50 1.86 -12.69
C GLN A 17 8.02 3.17 -12.04
N LEU A 18 8.95 4.13 -11.99
CA LEU A 18 8.76 5.55 -11.70
C LEU A 18 9.31 6.36 -12.88
N ASN A 19 8.50 7.23 -13.49
CA ASN A 19 8.96 8.24 -14.46
C ASN A 19 8.90 9.61 -13.78
N VAL A 20 10.04 10.30 -13.65
CA VAL A 20 10.14 11.66 -13.11
C VAL A 20 10.64 12.62 -14.21
N LEU A 21 10.06 13.83 -14.23
CA LEU A 21 10.13 14.90 -15.25
C LEU A 21 11.55 15.31 -15.73
N ASN A 22 11.64 15.60 -17.02
CA ASN A 22 12.84 15.77 -17.87
C ASN A 22 13.75 17.01 -17.63
N SER A 23 13.69 17.71 -16.49
CA SER A 23 14.67 18.77 -16.16
C SER A 23 15.41 18.57 -14.84
N LEU A 24 15.07 17.50 -14.11
CA LEU A 24 15.69 17.16 -12.83
C LEU A 24 16.70 16.04 -13.02
N LYS A 25 17.92 16.22 -12.51
CA LYS A 25 18.85 15.11 -12.34
C LYS A 25 18.35 14.29 -11.14
N GLY A 26 17.47 13.34 -11.44
CA GLY A 26 16.99 12.34 -10.50
C GLY A 26 17.81 11.06 -10.64
N LEU A 27 18.39 10.58 -9.54
CA LEU A 27 18.92 9.23 -9.45
C LEU A 27 17.93 8.38 -8.66
N THR A 28 17.60 7.22 -9.19
CA THR A 28 16.74 6.24 -8.53
C THR A 28 17.49 4.93 -8.41
N LYS A 29 17.46 4.33 -7.22
CA LYS A 29 18.07 3.04 -6.96
C LYS A 29 17.08 2.13 -6.26
N GLU A 30 16.73 1.05 -6.95
CA GLU A 30 15.87 -0.01 -6.44
C GLU A 30 16.75 -1.12 -5.88
N ASN A 31 16.44 -1.57 -4.66
CA ASN A 31 17.25 -2.54 -3.94
C ASN A 31 16.35 -3.71 -3.47
N ASP A 32 16.89 -4.92 -3.59
CA ASP A 32 16.32 -6.17 -3.08
C ASP A 32 17.44 -6.87 -2.29
N TRP A 33 17.44 -6.71 -0.97
CA TRP A 33 18.49 -7.19 -0.08
C TRP A 33 18.39 -8.70 0.15
N ASN A 34 17.17 -9.22 0.25
CA ASN A 34 16.97 -10.65 0.51
C ASN A 34 16.90 -11.50 -0.78
N ARG A 35 16.89 -10.85 -1.96
CA ARG A 35 16.92 -11.46 -3.31
C ARG A 35 15.77 -12.41 -3.62
N ASP A 36 14.62 -12.23 -3.00
CA ASP A 36 13.43 -13.01 -3.34
C ASP A 36 12.61 -12.41 -4.49
N GLY A 37 13.22 -11.46 -5.21
CA GLY A 37 12.72 -10.83 -6.42
C GLY A 37 11.85 -9.63 -6.17
N LYS A 38 11.72 -9.15 -4.92
CA LYS A 38 10.83 -8.05 -4.58
C LYS A 38 11.54 -6.94 -3.86
N LEU A 39 11.02 -5.74 -4.08
CA LEU A 39 11.72 -4.53 -3.77
C LEU A 39 11.60 -4.24 -2.26
N ASP A 40 12.73 -4.05 -1.59
CA ASP A 40 12.83 -3.81 -0.15
C ASP A 40 12.90 -2.31 0.15
N ASN A 41 13.67 -1.57 -0.66
CA ASN A 41 13.77 -0.12 -0.56
C ASN A 41 14.05 0.54 -1.91
N ILE A 42 13.61 1.80 -2.01
CA ILE A 42 13.93 2.72 -3.09
C ILE A 42 14.66 3.90 -2.48
N ASP A 43 15.79 4.24 -3.08
CA ASP A 43 16.56 5.44 -2.80
C ASP A 43 16.37 6.42 -3.96
N LEU A 44 15.85 7.61 -3.66
CA LEU A 44 15.61 8.69 -4.60
C LEU A 44 16.48 9.88 -4.23
N GLN A 45 17.27 10.35 -5.18
CA GLN A 45 18.07 11.55 -5.02
C GLN A 45 17.67 12.54 -6.11
N ILE A 46 17.15 13.69 -5.70
CA ILE A 46 16.69 14.76 -6.58
C ILE A 46 17.56 15.98 -6.32
N THR A 47 18.24 16.49 -7.35
CA THR A 47 19.10 17.67 -7.23
C THR A 47 18.54 18.83 -8.04
N PHE A 48 18.43 19.99 -7.40
CA PHE A 48 17.97 21.25 -7.97
C PHE A 48 19.14 22.24 -8.04
N PRO A 49 19.38 22.91 -9.18
CA PRO A 49 20.30 24.04 -9.22
C PRO A 49 19.68 25.24 -8.49
N LEU A 50 20.49 25.97 -7.73
CA LEU A 50 20.13 27.23 -7.09
C LEU A 50 20.81 28.40 -7.79
N LEU A 51 20.13 29.53 -7.89
CA LEU A 51 20.75 30.77 -8.31
C LEU A 51 21.70 31.31 -7.23
N PRO A 52 22.71 32.12 -7.59
CA PRO A 52 23.57 32.75 -6.61
C PRO A 52 22.75 33.61 -5.64
N LYS A 53 22.84 33.31 -4.33
CA LYS A 53 22.08 33.94 -3.22
C LYS A 53 20.61 33.51 -3.07
N GLU A 54 20.17 32.48 -3.79
CA GLU A 54 18.86 31.87 -3.56
C GLU A 54 18.89 30.96 -2.33
N GLU A 55 17.94 31.15 -1.41
CA GLU A 55 17.80 30.37 -0.19
C GLU A 55 16.42 29.72 -0.17
N ILE A 56 16.36 28.43 0.16
CA ILE A 56 15.09 27.71 0.29
C ILE A 56 14.66 27.77 1.75
N LEU A 57 13.53 28.45 1.99
CA LEU A 57 12.92 28.57 3.31
C LEU A 57 11.99 27.39 3.62
N ASN A 58 11.15 27.02 2.66
CA ASN A 58 10.20 25.94 2.79
C ASN A 58 10.23 25.08 1.54
N PHE A 59 9.99 23.80 1.73
CA PHE A 59 9.87 22.85 0.65
C PHE A 59 8.60 22.02 0.83
N GLU A 60 7.84 21.89 -0.24
CA GLU A 60 6.69 21.00 -0.32
C GLU A 60 6.71 20.29 -1.68
N ALA A 61 6.55 18.97 -1.66
CA ALA A 61 6.48 18.18 -2.88
C ALA A 61 5.55 16.97 -2.75
N PHE A 62 5.00 16.60 -3.89
CA PHE A 62 4.34 15.34 -4.09
C PHE A 62 5.17 14.43 -4.98
N LEU A 63 5.41 13.21 -4.49
CA LEU A 63 6.03 12.15 -5.26
C LEU A 63 4.96 11.09 -5.55
N PHE A 64 4.76 10.80 -6.84
CA PHE A 64 3.77 9.86 -7.32
C PHE A 64 4.43 8.54 -7.72
N PHE A 65 3.83 7.41 -7.33
CA PHE A 65 4.36 6.06 -7.56
C PHE A 65 3.34 5.16 -8.25
N ASP A 66 3.75 4.37 -9.25
CA ASP A 66 2.89 3.33 -9.83
C ASP A 66 3.06 2.03 -9.04
N VAL A 67 2.07 1.70 -8.20
CA VAL A 67 2.10 0.55 -7.31
C VAL A 67 1.34 -0.61 -7.93
N LYS A 68 2.01 -1.77 -8.06
CA LYS A 68 1.44 -3.00 -8.63
C LYS A 68 1.48 -4.14 -7.62
N LEU A 69 0.30 -4.63 -7.26
CA LEU A 69 0.11 -5.81 -6.44
C LEU A 69 -0.14 -7.02 -7.36
N HIS A 70 0.74 -8.03 -7.34
CA HIS A 70 0.75 -9.10 -8.35
C HIS A 70 0.07 -10.43 -7.94
N LYS A 71 -0.55 -10.55 -6.76
CA LYS A 71 -1.21 -11.81 -6.33
C LYS A 71 -2.56 -11.61 -5.64
N LEU A 72 -3.60 -12.24 -6.23
CA LEU A 72 -4.95 -12.48 -5.68
C LEU A 72 -5.51 -11.37 -4.76
N PRO A 73 -6.04 -10.26 -5.30
CA PRO A 73 -6.19 -9.90 -6.71
C PRO A 73 -4.99 -9.14 -7.29
N SER A 74 -4.97 -8.98 -8.62
CA SER A 74 -4.03 -8.06 -9.26
C SER A 74 -4.56 -6.64 -9.13
N VAL A 75 -3.82 -5.76 -8.46
CA VAL A 75 -4.22 -4.35 -8.27
C VAL A 75 -3.13 -3.45 -8.80
N GLN A 76 -3.53 -2.39 -9.49
CA GLN A 76 -2.63 -1.33 -9.89
C GLN A 76 -3.25 0.01 -9.49
N PHE A 77 -2.48 0.83 -8.78
CA PHE A 77 -2.92 2.14 -8.36
C PHE A 77 -1.75 3.10 -8.18
N GLU A 78 -2.07 4.38 -8.22
CA GLU A 78 -1.11 5.45 -7.99
C GLU A 78 -0.96 5.70 -6.48
N GLY A 79 0.27 5.52 -5.96
CA GLY A 79 0.71 5.92 -4.63
C GLY A 79 1.15 7.38 -4.59
N LEU A 80 1.06 8.01 -3.41
CA LEU A 80 1.45 9.41 -3.20
C LEU A 80 2.26 9.53 -1.91
N ILE A 81 3.40 10.21 -1.98
CA ILE A 81 4.12 10.74 -0.81
C ILE A 81 3.95 12.24 -0.81
N HIS A 82 3.59 12.77 0.36
CA HIS A 82 3.69 14.19 0.67
C HIS A 82 4.96 14.44 1.47
N LEU A 83 5.86 15.25 0.93
CA LEU A 83 7.06 15.71 1.61
C LEU A 83 6.88 17.19 1.93
N THR A 84 7.11 17.54 3.18
CA THR A 84 7.10 18.93 3.63
C THR A 84 8.20 19.15 4.67
N SER A 85 8.89 20.27 4.56
CA SER A 85 9.83 20.71 5.57
C SER A 85 9.93 22.22 5.58
N ASN A 86 10.00 22.74 6.80
CA ASN A 86 10.35 24.13 7.07
C ASN A 86 11.83 24.15 7.45
N LEU A 87 12.65 24.74 6.58
CA LEU A 87 14.09 24.82 6.78
C LEU A 87 14.40 26.07 7.61
N ILE A 88 15.04 25.85 8.74
CA ILE A 88 15.31 26.92 9.73
C ILE A 88 16.65 27.62 9.43
N ASP A 89 17.54 26.96 8.67
CA ASP A 89 18.90 27.44 8.41
C ASP A 89 19.17 27.62 6.91
N SER A 90 19.61 28.82 6.51
CA SER A 90 20.04 29.15 5.15
C SER A 90 21.28 28.39 4.67
N LYS A 91 22.02 27.76 5.59
CA LYS A 91 23.14 26.87 5.26
C LYS A 91 22.70 25.47 4.85
N THR A 92 21.40 25.17 4.92
CA THR A 92 20.88 23.87 4.50
C THR A 92 21.04 23.71 2.99
N LYS A 93 21.82 22.72 2.58
CA LYS A 93 22.08 22.37 1.17
C LYS A 93 21.22 21.20 0.69
N GLY A 94 20.42 20.63 1.57
CA GLY A 94 19.50 19.57 1.21
C GLY A 94 18.73 19.03 2.40
N ILE A 95 17.87 18.05 2.15
CA ILE A 95 17.12 17.36 3.18
C ILE A 95 17.09 15.86 2.86
N PHE A 96 17.34 15.07 3.89
CA PHE A 96 17.21 13.62 3.86
C PHE A 96 15.90 13.24 4.53
N TYR A 97 15.10 12.42 3.86
CA TYR A 97 13.91 11.77 4.40
C TYR A 97 14.13 10.27 4.41
N VAL A 98 13.75 9.62 5.50
CA VAL A 98 13.69 8.16 5.58
C VAL A 98 12.39 7.76 6.25
N GLY A 99 11.75 6.73 5.73
CA GLY A 99 10.51 6.21 6.32
C GLY A 99 10.03 4.95 5.64
N ASP A 100 8.85 4.52 6.06
CA ASP A 100 8.24 3.26 5.65
C ASP A 100 6.97 3.52 4.84
N PHE A 101 6.77 2.75 3.78
CA PHE A 101 5.52 2.75 3.02
C PHE A 101 4.52 1.79 3.63
N ASN A 102 3.40 2.34 4.10
CA ASN A 102 2.30 1.57 4.64
C ASN A 102 1.06 1.66 3.75
N LEU A 103 0.49 0.52 3.38
CA LEU A 103 -0.71 0.36 2.59
C LEU A 103 -1.93 0.50 3.50
N ILE A 104 -2.69 1.57 3.28
CA ILE A 104 -3.93 1.81 3.98
C ILE A 104 -5.09 1.31 3.14
N GLN A 105 -5.77 0.30 3.67
CA GLN A 105 -6.93 -0.33 3.06
C GLN A 105 -8.18 -0.07 3.90
N LYS A 106 -9.16 0.64 3.33
CA LYS A 106 -10.47 0.87 3.97
C LYS A 106 -11.47 -0.26 3.70
N GLU A 107 -11.35 -0.91 2.56
CA GLU A 107 -12.23 -2.00 2.15
C GLU A 107 -11.43 -3.22 1.70
N PRO A 108 -11.84 -4.45 2.09
CA PRO A 108 -11.19 -5.66 1.62
C PRO A 108 -11.25 -5.76 0.09
N LEU A 109 -10.13 -6.16 -0.53
CA LEU A 109 -10.02 -6.36 -1.98
C LEU A 109 -10.91 -7.52 -2.43
N ARG A 110 -11.23 -7.61 -3.72
CA ARG A 110 -11.99 -8.74 -4.26
C ARG A 110 -11.07 -9.97 -4.34
N HIS A 111 -11.53 -11.18 -4.04
CA HIS A 111 -10.70 -12.41 -4.15
C HIS A 111 -10.10 -12.68 -5.54
N ARG A 112 -10.67 -12.12 -6.63
CA ARG A 112 -10.25 -12.36 -8.01
C ARG A 112 -10.45 -11.11 -8.89
N GLY A 113 -9.72 -11.10 -10.00
CA GLY A 113 -9.81 -10.07 -11.03
C GLY A 113 -8.64 -9.10 -11.02
N ARG A 114 -8.65 -8.18 -11.99
CA ARG A 114 -7.79 -7.01 -12.02
C ARG A 114 -8.58 -5.82 -11.48
N ASP A 115 -8.08 -5.20 -10.43
CA ASP A 115 -8.59 -3.94 -9.92
C ASP A 115 -7.75 -2.79 -10.48
N SER A 116 -8.35 -2.03 -11.37
CA SER A 116 -7.74 -0.84 -11.98
C SER A 116 -8.54 0.43 -11.67
N ARG A 117 -9.40 0.41 -10.64
CA ARG A 117 -10.26 1.55 -10.27
C ARG A 117 -9.46 2.82 -9.96
N TYR A 118 -8.24 2.67 -9.47
CA TYR A 118 -7.34 3.77 -9.12
C TYR A 118 -6.12 3.86 -10.03
N ASN A 119 -6.18 3.20 -11.19
CA ASN A 119 -5.18 3.32 -12.24
C ASN A 119 -5.53 4.46 -13.21
N LYS A 120 -6.84 4.74 -13.40
CA LYS A 120 -7.35 5.86 -14.21
C LYS A 120 -8.65 6.40 -13.60
N PRO A 121 -8.88 7.73 -13.57
CA PRO A 121 -7.95 8.78 -13.97
C PRO A 121 -6.80 8.95 -12.96
N TYR A 122 -5.66 9.44 -13.46
CA TYR A 122 -4.50 9.80 -12.63
C TYR A 122 -4.87 10.93 -11.66
N LEU A 123 -4.13 11.05 -10.55
CA LEU A 123 -4.32 12.20 -9.64
C LEU A 123 -4.00 13.52 -10.35
N VAL A 124 -2.97 13.50 -11.18
CA VAL A 124 -2.54 14.60 -12.04
C VAL A 124 -2.53 14.11 -13.49
N ASP A 125 -3.29 14.78 -14.36
CA ASP A 125 -3.27 14.46 -15.79
C ASP A 125 -2.02 15.05 -16.44
N PRO A 126 -1.07 14.25 -16.96
CA PRO A 126 0.17 14.77 -17.53
C PRO A 126 -0.05 15.58 -18.81
N ILE A 127 -1.22 15.50 -19.44
CA ILE A 127 -1.53 16.18 -20.71
C ILE A 127 -2.27 17.50 -20.46
N SER A 128 -2.89 17.65 -19.29
CA SER A 128 -3.69 18.84 -18.97
C SER A 128 -2.82 20.02 -18.53
N PHE A 129 -3.02 21.16 -19.20
CA PHE A 129 -2.41 22.45 -18.88
C PHE A 129 -3.26 23.31 -17.93
N SER A 130 -4.37 22.79 -17.42
CA SER A 130 -5.22 23.54 -16.49
C SER A 130 -4.51 23.72 -15.14
N PRO A 131 -4.46 24.93 -14.56
CA PRO A 131 -3.91 25.17 -13.23
C PRO A 131 -4.54 24.29 -12.15
N ASP A 132 -5.85 24.05 -12.23
CA ASP A 132 -6.60 23.20 -11.28
C ASP A 132 -6.09 21.75 -11.23
N ASN A 133 -5.46 21.27 -12.30
CA ASN A 133 -4.89 19.94 -12.36
C ASN A 133 -3.74 19.76 -11.35
N TYR A 134 -3.05 20.85 -11.01
CA TYR A 134 -1.91 20.88 -10.11
C TYR A 134 -2.25 21.42 -8.72
N ASP A 135 -3.54 21.61 -8.39
CA ASP A 135 -3.95 22.03 -7.04
C ASP A 135 -3.69 20.91 -6.01
N PHE A 136 -2.84 21.22 -5.03
CA PHE A 136 -2.43 20.30 -3.99
C PHE A 136 -3.59 19.86 -3.10
N HIS A 137 -4.52 20.77 -2.79
CA HIS A 137 -5.66 20.46 -1.93
C HIS A 137 -6.61 19.48 -2.63
N ARG A 138 -6.86 19.68 -3.92
CA ARG A 138 -7.65 18.77 -4.75
C ARG A 138 -7.03 17.38 -4.81
N ILE A 139 -5.72 17.31 -5.06
CA ILE A 139 -4.97 16.04 -5.16
C ILE A 139 -5.04 15.29 -3.83
N LEU A 140 -4.71 15.93 -2.71
CA LEU A 140 -4.70 15.31 -1.40
C LEU A 140 -6.10 14.85 -0.97
N ARG A 141 -7.13 15.69 -1.18
CA ARG A 141 -8.52 15.33 -0.90
C ARG A 141 -8.95 14.11 -1.69
N THR A 142 -8.70 14.11 -3.00
CA THR A 142 -9.08 13.00 -3.89
C THR A 142 -8.32 11.72 -3.56
N TYR A 143 -7.06 11.85 -3.14
CA TYR A 143 -6.26 10.71 -2.72
C TYR A 143 -6.80 10.09 -1.43
N GLN A 144 -7.06 10.91 -0.41
CA GLN A 144 -7.51 10.46 0.90
C GLN A 144 -8.93 9.87 0.89
N THR A 145 -9.77 10.14 -0.12
CA THR A 145 -11.09 9.51 -0.24
C THR A 145 -11.03 8.10 -0.82
N ARG A 146 -9.93 7.67 -1.43
CA ARG A 146 -9.78 6.32 -1.98
C ARG A 146 -9.87 5.24 -0.89
N ASN A 147 -10.27 4.03 -1.31
CA ASN A 147 -10.32 2.86 -0.42
C ASN A 147 -8.96 2.16 -0.29
N LEU A 148 -8.05 2.45 -1.21
CA LEU A 148 -6.69 1.94 -1.20
C LEU A 148 -5.73 3.11 -1.41
N THR A 149 -4.87 3.35 -0.43
CA THR A 149 -3.84 4.39 -0.46
C THR A 149 -2.54 3.84 0.12
N MET A 150 -1.44 4.51 -0.18
CA MET A 150 -0.17 4.35 0.51
C MET A 150 0.05 5.57 1.38
N ARG A 151 0.68 5.37 2.53
CA ARG A 151 1.09 6.42 3.43
C ARG A 151 2.56 6.26 3.73
N PHE A 152 3.28 7.37 3.68
CA PHE A 152 4.63 7.43 4.19
C PHE A 152 4.55 7.66 5.70
N GLU A 153 4.95 6.66 6.48
CA GLU A 153 4.89 6.65 7.94
C GLU A 153 6.30 6.47 8.52
N ASN A 154 6.44 6.62 9.84
CA ASN A 154 7.71 6.49 10.54
C ASN A 154 8.81 7.38 9.93
N ILE A 155 8.42 8.61 9.56
CA ILE A 155 9.28 9.52 8.81
C ILE A 155 10.27 10.18 9.77
N TYR A 156 11.56 10.03 9.49
CA TYR A 156 12.62 10.85 10.03
C TYR A 156 13.17 11.76 8.93
N SER A 157 13.36 13.03 9.27
CA SER A 157 13.99 14.00 8.39
C SER A 157 15.20 14.63 9.05
N SER A 158 16.25 14.87 8.26
CA SER A 158 17.46 15.56 8.70
C SER A 158 17.95 16.53 7.64
N PRO A 159 18.29 17.78 8.01
CA PRO A 159 18.93 18.71 7.10
C PRO A 159 20.34 18.22 6.71
N ILE A 160 20.69 18.44 5.45
CA ILE A 160 22.00 18.17 4.88
C ILE A 160 22.74 19.51 4.75
N HIS A 161 23.85 19.64 5.46
CA HIS A 161 24.65 20.90 5.46
C HIS A 161 25.88 20.83 4.54
N LYS A 162 26.27 19.62 4.13
CA LYS A 162 27.41 19.40 3.24
C LYS A 162 26.87 19.19 1.82
N GLY A 163 27.25 20.05 0.89
CA GLY A 163 26.79 19.99 -0.49
C GLY A 163 27.48 21.06 -1.33
N LYS A 164 27.20 21.07 -2.65
CA LYS A 164 27.68 22.16 -3.51
C LYS A 164 26.90 23.44 -3.18
N ILE A 165 27.57 24.58 -3.32
CA ILE A 165 27.01 25.89 -2.93
C ILE A 165 25.74 26.21 -3.74
N ASP A 166 25.74 25.82 -5.01
CA ASP A 166 24.72 26.18 -6.01
C ASP A 166 23.71 25.06 -6.26
N THR A 167 23.57 24.11 -5.34
CA THR A 167 22.60 23.02 -5.48
C THR A 167 21.87 22.74 -4.19
N PHE A 168 20.60 22.39 -4.32
CA PHE A 168 19.79 21.81 -3.27
C PHE A 168 19.51 20.34 -3.55
N GLN A 169 19.75 19.46 -2.58
CA GLN A 169 19.61 18.02 -2.74
C GLN A 169 18.49 17.47 -1.85
N ILE A 170 17.64 16.62 -2.41
CA ILE A 170 16.57 15.94 -1.69
C ILE A 170 16.79 14.45 -1.83
N ASP A 171 17.11 13.83 -0.71
CA ASP A 171 17.33 12.40 -0.61
C ASP A 171 16.14 11.77 0.10
N VAL A 172 15.54 10.76 -0.50
CA VAL A 172 14.37 10.07 0.03
C VAL A 172 14.62 8.58 0.00
N LEU A 173 14.81 8.01 1.19
CA LEU A 173 14.91 6.57 1.38
C LEU A 173 13.56 6.02 1.83
N VAL A 174 12.98 5.20 0.96
CA VAL A 174 11.68 4.58 1.17
C VAL A 174 11.85 3.10 1.40
N HIS A 175 11.40 2.59 2.55
CA HIS A 175 11.34 1.16 2.82
C HIS A 175 9.95 0.58 2.54
N PHE A 176 9.92 -0.65 2.07
CA PHE A 176 8.70 -1.41 1.77
C PHE A 176 8.60 -2.61 2.71
N PRO A 177 8.08 -2.42 3.94
CA PRO A 177 7.89 -3.54 4.86
C PRO A 177 6.84 -4.53 4.33
N GLU A 178 6.95 -5.79 4.73
CA GLU A 178 5.93 -6.81 4.45
C GLU A 178 4.62 -6.47 5.17
N GLN A 179 3.49 -6.55 4.44
CA GLN A 179 2.20 -6.11 4.93
C GLN A 179 1.08 -7.09 4.60
N VAL A 180 0.10 -7.16 5.50
CA VAL A 180 -1.08 -8.02 5.35
C VAL A 180 -2.19 -7.27 4.63
N ILE A 181 -2.70 -7.87 3.55
CA ILE A 181 -3.78 -7.29 2.73
C ILE A 181 -5.04 -8.15 2.89
N LEU A 182 -6.17 -7.51 3.17
CA LEU A 182 -7.45 -8.19 3.34
C LEU A 182 -8.16 -8.35 2.00
N TYR A 183 -8.77 -9.51 1.78
CA TYR A 183 -9.64 -9.75 0.63
C TYR A 183 -10.94 -10.44 1.03
N ARG A 184 -12.01 -10.19 0.26
CA ARG A 184 -13.32 -10.85 0.41
C ARG A 184 -13.28 -12.21 -0.28
N PRO A 185 -13.43 -13.33 0.46
CA PRO A 185 -13.37 -14.66 -0.12
C PRO A 185 -14.51 -14.87 -1.14
N GLY A 186 -14.23 -15.69 -2.16
CA GLY A 186 -15.23 -16.03 -3.18
C GLY A 186 -16.20 -17.12 -2.72
N PHE A 187 -17.32 -17.29 -3.43
CA PHE A 187 -18.32 -18.32 -3.13
C PHE A 187 -17.71 -19.71 -2.93
N TRP A 188 -16.87 -20.15 -3.86
CA TRP A 188 -16.20 -21.47 -3.78
C TRP A 188 -15.25 -21.60 -2.59
N GLN A 189 -14.61 -20.50 -2.18
CA GLN A 189 -13.73 -20.50 -1.02
C GLN A 189 -14.54 -20.57 0.28
N VAL A 190 -15.65 -19.84 0.36
CA VAL A 190 -16.59 -19.95 1.48
C VAL A 190 -17.20 -21.35 1.53
N LEU A 191 -17.64 -21.90 0.39
CA LEU A 191 -18.21 -23.24 0.29
C LEU A 191 -17.23 -24.29 0.78
N LYS A 192 -15.94 -24.20 0.38
CA LYS A 192 -14.85 -25.08 0.84
C LYS A 192 -14.71 -25.14 2.37
N TRP A 193 -15.03 -24.06 3.08
CA TRP A 193 -15.00 -24.06 4.55
C TRP A 193 -16.36 -24.43 5.15
N GLY A 194 -17.44 -24.00 4.52
CA GLY A 194 -18.82 -24.23 4.98
C GLY A 194 -19.25 -25.69 4.95
N TRP A 195 -18.79 -26.50 3.99
CA TRP A 195 -19.20 -27.91 3.92
C TRP A 195 -18.70 -28.73 5.12
N VAL A 196 -17.52 -28.42 5.67
CA VAL A 196 -16.99 -29.07 6.87
C VAL A 196 -17.87 -28.74 8.08
N GLN A 197 -18.26 -27.47 8.23
CA GLN A 197 -19.15 -27.04 9.31
C GLN A 197 -20.54 -27.70 9.18
N TYR A 198 -21.09 -27.76 7.97
CA TYR A 198 -22.37 -28.41 7.70
C TYR A 198 -22.32 -29.91 8.04
N LEU A 199 -21.26 -30.61 7.65
CA LEU A 199 -21.07 -32.03 7.96
C LEU A 199 -21.00 -32.27 9.48
N SER A 200 -20.26 -31.43 10.21
CA SER A 200 -20.16 -31.52 11.67
C SER A 200 -21.52 -31.37 12.35
N VAL A 201 -22.32 -30.39 11.93
CA VAL A 201 -23.68 -30.17 12.48
C VAL A 201 -24.62 -31.32 12.09
N LEU A 202 -24.55 -31.80 10.85
CA LEU A 202 -25.35 -32.91 10.36
C LEU A 202 -25.15 -34.18 11.19
N LEU A 203 -23.91 -34.52 11.54
CA LEU A 203 -23.61 -35.71 12.36
C LEU A 203 -24.28 -35.64 13.75
N ILE A 204 -24.25 -34.47 14.38
CA ILE A 204 -24.92 -34.25 15.67
C ILE A 204 -26.43 -34.43 15.53
N PHE A 205 -27.04 -33.83 14.49
CA PHE A 205 -28.46 -34.00 14.20
C PHE A 205 -28.82 -35.48 13.94
N LEU A 206 -28.01 -36.22 13.19
CA LEU A 206 -28.24 -37.64 12.94
C LEU A 206 -28.18 -38.47 14.22
N MET A 207 -27.24 -38.18 15.13
CA MET A 207 -27.20 -38.81 16.45
C MET A 207 -28.44 -38.50 17.29
N LEU A 208 -28.87 -37.23 17.29
CA LEU A 208 -30.07 -36.80 18.01
C LEU A 208 -31.33 -37.49 17.47
N PHE A 209 -31.51 -37.53 16.15
CA PHE A 209 -32.62 -38.22 15.50
C PHE A 209 -32.63 -39.72 15.79
N ARG A 210 -31.45 -40.37 15.80
CA ARG A 210 -31.35 -41.78 16.21
C ARG A 210 -31.83 -41.96 17.65
N THR A 211 -31.42 -41.10 18.56
CA THR A 211 -31.84 -41.14 19.97
C THR A 211 -33.35 -40.95 20.12
N ILE A 212 -33.93 -39.98 19.42
CA ILE A 212 -35.38 -39.73 19.43
C ILE A 212 -36.15 -40.91 18.83
N LYS A 213 -35.71 -41.46 17.69
CA LYS A 213 -36.36 -42.63 17.08
C LYS A 213 -36.31 -43.82 18.03
N THR A 214 -35.15 -44.14 18.61
CA THR A 214 -35.03 -45.22 19.59
C THR A 214 -35.93 -44.96 20.80
N PHE A 215 -36.04 -43.72 21.28
CA PHE A 215 -36.94 -43.37 22.38
C PHE A 215 -38.43 -43.58 22.01
N VAL A 216 -38.86 -43.10 20.84
CA VAL A 216 -40.25 -43.25 20.36
C VAL A 216 -40.61 -44.71 20.13
N PHE A 217 -39.73 -45.48 19.49
CA PHE A 217 -39.96 -46.91 19.24
C PHE A 217 -39.85 -47.75 20.51
N SER A 218 -38.93 -47.43 21.42
CA SER A 218 -38.77 -48.15 22.70
C SER A 218 -39.86 -47.84 23.71
N LYS A 219 -40.45 -46.63 23.68
CA LYS A 219 -41.54 -46.24 24.60
C LYS A 219 -42.94 -46.47 24.03
N GLN A 220 -43.05 -47.05 22.83
CA GLN A 220 -44.28 -47.61 22.25
C GLN A 220 -45.55 -46.87 22.71
N ILE A 221 -45.67 -45.58 22.39
CA ILE A 221 -46.96 -44.87 22.40
C ILE A 221 -47.64 -45.21 21.06
N LEU A 222 -47.93 -46.49 20.89
CA LEU A 222 -48.82 -47.03 19.88
C LEU A 222 -49.67 -48.03 20.64
N HIS A 223 -50.71 -47.49 21.28
CA HIS A 223 -51.91 -48.22 21.63
C HIS A 223 -53.08 -47.57 20.87
#